data_AF-A0A849MU79-F1
#
_entry.id   AF-A0A849MU79-F1
#
_cell.length_a   1.000
_cell.length_b   1.000
_cell.length_c   1.000
_cell.angle_alpha   90.00
_cell.angle_beta   90.00
_cell.angle_gamma   90.00
#
_symmetry.space_group_name_H-M   'P 1'
#
loop_
_entity.id
_entity.type
_entity.pdbx_description
1 polymer ?
#
loop_
_entity_poly.entity_id
_entity_poly.type
_entity_poly.pdbx_seq_one_letter_code
_entity_poly.pdbx_strand_id
1 'polypeptide(L)'
;MAERVLLEVRERRGRVGRAVRGTFWTFQALMLLGSLGTCAAVGPFLSRADPEVAMGAGMFGAMALGTLWVLWPLGTLVLGLLLILTRGRKRLIEAPPPVGPRPPA
;
A
#
# COMPACT_ATOMS: atom_id res chain seq x y z
N MET A 1 12.54 -24.29 37.37
CA MET A 1 12.16 -24.41 35.95
C MET A 1 12.41 -23.07 35.30
N ALA A 2 13.32 -22.99 34.32
CA ALA A 2 13.61 -21.74 33.63
C ALA A 2 12.43 -21.40 32.71
N GLU A 3 11.81 -20.25 32.93
CA GLU A 3 10.76 -19.70 32.07
C GLU A 3 11.35 -19.45 30.68
N ARG A 4 10.92 -20.24 29.69
CA ARG A 4 11.38 -20.10 28.31
C ARG A 4 10.70 -18.88 27.69
N VAL A 5 11.39 -17.75 27.67
CA VAL A 5 10.92 -16.56 26.94
C VAL A 5 11.01 -16.86 25.44
N LEU A 6 9.86 -17.02 24.79
CA LEU A 6 9.77 -17.20 23.34
C LEU A 6 9.76 -15.82 22.67
N LEU A 7 10.77 -15.52 21.86
CA LEU A 7 10.84 -14.27 21.09
C LEU A 7 10.15 -14.49 19.74
N GLU A 8 9.04 -13.79 19.49
CA GLU A 8 8.44 -13.70 18.16
C GLU A 8 9.37 -12.87 17.24
N VAL A 9 10.34 -13.51 16.60
CA VAL A 9 11.16 -12.86 15.58
C VAL A 9 10.45 -12.99 14.23
N ARG A 10 9.93 -11.88 13.73
CA ARG A 10 9.29 -11.85 12.42
C ARG A 10 10.35 -12.01 11.32
N GLU A 11 10.30 -13.13 10.60
CA GLU A 11 11.22 -13.39 9.49
C GLU A 11 11.17 -12.26 8.45
N ARG A 12 12.35 -11.84 7.97
CA ARG A 12 12.47 -10.74 7.00
C ARG A 12 11.68 -11.09 5.74
N ARG A 13 10.80 -10.20 5.28
CA ARG A 13 10.03 -10.39 4.03
C ARG A 13 10.97 -10.80 2.88
N GLY A 14 10.66 -11.92 2.23
CA GLY A 14 11.36 -12.40 1.04
C GLY A 14 11.31 -11.41 -0.12
N ARG A 15 12.11 -11.65 -1.17
CA ARG A 15 12.22 -10.77 -2.35
C ARG A 15 10.86 -10.51 -3.01
N VAL A 16 10.01 -11.53 -3.12
CA VAL A 16 8.64 -11.43 -3.67
C VAL A 16 7.76 -10.51 -2.83
N GLY A 17 7.76 -10.65 -1.50
CA GLY A 17 6.96 -9.78 -0.62
C GLY A 17 7.43 -8.31 -0.61
N ARG A 18 8.67 -8.03 -1.02
CA ARG A 18 9.17 -6.67 -1.24
C ARG A 18 8.69 -6.10 -2.57
N ALA A 19 8.71 -6.90 -3.64
CA ALA A 19 8.17 -6.51 -4.95
C ALA A 19 6.67 -6.19 -4.84
N VAL A 20 5.87 -7.09 -4.26
CA VAL A 20 4.42 -6.87 -4.07
C VAL A 20 4.13 -5.63 -3.21
N ARG A 21 4.95 -5.37 -2.18
CA ARG A 21 4.87 -4.13 -1.41
C ARG A 21 5.13 -2.90 -2.28
N GLY A 22 6.16 -2.95 -3.13
CA GLY A 22 6.45 -1.88 -4.09
C GLY A 22 5.26 -1.62 -5.00
N THR A 23 4.77 -2.66 -5.69
CA THR A 23 3.62 -2.58 -6.59
C THR A 23 2.37 -2.02 -5.91
N PHE A 24 2.07 -2.45 -4.68
CA PHE A 24 0.94 -1.92 -3.92
C PHE A 24 1.05 -0.40 -3.72
N TRP A 25 2.20 0.09 -3.25
CA TRP A 25 2.39 1.52 -3.01
C TRP A 25 2.45 2.33 -4.31
N THR A 26 3.06 1.81 -5.37
CA THR A 26 3.04 2.42 -6.69
C THR A 26 1.61 2.54 -7.22
N PHE A 27 0.79 1.51 -7.06
CA PHE A 27 -0.63 1.56 -7.44
C PHE A 27 -1.40 2.63 -6.66
N GLN A 28 -1.24 2.71 -5.33
CA GLN A 28 -1.88 3.76 -4.53
C GLN A 28 -1.46 5.16 -4.99
N ALA A 29 -0.17 5.36 -5.28
CA ALA A 29 0.34 6.63 -5.77
C ALA A 29 -0.22 6.96 -7.16
N LEU A 30 -0.28 5.99 -8.08
CA LEU A 30 -0.84 6.18 -9.42
C LEU A 30 -2.32 6.55 -9.39
N MET A 31 -3.12 5.91 -8.52
CA MET A 31 -4.54 6.25 -8.39
C MET A 31 -4.74 7.68 -7.83
N LEU A 32 -3.94 8.07 -6.84
CA LEU A 32 -3.98 9.41 -6.28
C LEU A 32 -3.53 10.46 -7.31
N LEU A 33 -2.42 10.23 -7.99
CA LEU A 33 -1.91 11.10 -9.05
C LEU A 33 -2.88 11.17 -10.24
N GLY A 34 -3.51 10.06 -10.61
CA GLY A 34 -4.54 10.03 -11.65
C GLY A 34 -5.75 10.87 -11.28
N SER A 35 -6.18 10.81 -10.02
CA SER A 35 -7.30 11.62 -9.51
C SER A 35 -6.96 13.11 -9.53
N LEU A 36 -5.79 13.49 -8.98
CA LEU A 36 -5.32 14.88 -9.00
C LEU A 36 -5.07 15.38 -10.42
N GLY A 37 -4.49 14.55 -11.28
CA GLY A 37 -4.23 14.84 -12.68
C GLY A 37 -5.52 15.07 -13.46
N THR A 38 -6.57 14.30 -13.18
CA THR A 38 -7.89 14.51 -13.80
C THR A 38 -8.47 15.86 -13.37
N CYS A 39 -8.40 16.21 -12.08
CA CYS A 39 -8.84 17.53 -11.60
C CYS A 39 -8.03 18.67 -12.23
N ALA A 40 -6.70 18.52 -12.32
CA ALA A 40 -5.82 19.51 -12.93
C ALA A 40 -6.06 19.68 -14.44
N ALA A 41 -6.37 18.58 -15.14
CA ALA A 41 -6.67 18.60 -16.57
C ALA A 41 -8.02 19.23 -16.88
N VAL A 42 -9.05 18.96 -16.08
CA VAL A 42 -10.43 19.42 -16.34
C VAL A 42 -10.70 20.82 -15.77
N GLY A 43 -10.05 21.20 -14.66
CA GLY A 43 -10.28 22.46 -13.96
C GLY A 43 -10.23 23.73 -14.82
N PRO A 44 -9.25 23.89 -15.75
CA PRO A 44 -9.20 25.06 -16.64
C PRO A 44 -10.44 25.18 -17.54
N PHE A 45 -10.95 24.05 -18.03
CA PHE A 45 -12.12 24.02 -18.92
C PHE A 45 -13.42 24.31 -18.17
N LEU A 46 -13.50 23.95 -16.89
CA LEU A 46 -14.68 24.25 -16.07
C LEU A 46 -14.77 25.73 -15.63
N SER A 47 -13.64 26.42 -15.54
CA SER A 47 -13.58 27.78 -14.96
C SER A 47 -13.53 28.90 -16.00
N ARG A 48 -13.16 28.61 -17.24
CA ARG A 48 -12.85 29.63 -18.26
C ARG A 48 -13.44 29.35 -19.64
N ALA A 49 -14.06 28.19 -19.87
CA ALA A 49 -14.56 27.81 -21.19
C ALA A 49 -16.05 28.13 -21.37
N ASP A 50 -16.48 28.14 -22.62
CA ASP A 50 -17.88 28.24 -23.00
C ASP A 50 -18.71 27.09 -22.38
N PRO A 51 -20.01 27.28 -22.15
CA PRO A 51 -20.85 26.32 -21.42
C PRO A 51 -20.83 24.90 -21.99
N GLU A 52 -20.76 24.76 -23.32
CA GLU A 52 -20.72 23.47 -24.01
C GLU A 52 -19.41 22.72 -23.74
N VAL A 53 -18.28 23.44 -23.78
CA VAL A 53 -16.95 22.87 -23.50
C VAL A 53 -16.84 22.48 -22.03
N ALA A 54 -17.33 23.32 -21.13
CA ALA A 54 -17.37 23.04 -19.70
C ALA A 54 -18.21 21.77 -19.40
N MET A 55 -19.35 21.60 -20.07
CA MET A 55 -20.20 20.42 -19.93
C MET A 55 -19.48 19.14 -20.39
N GLY A 56 -18.85 19.16 -21.56
CA GLY A 56 -18.08 18.03 -22.07
C GLY A 56 -16.90 17.66 -21.15
N ALA A 57 -16.13 18.66 -20.71
CA ALA A 57 -15.01 18.46 -19.79
C ALA A 57 -15.48 17.92 -18.43
N GLY A 58 -16.62 18.40 -17.93
CA GLY A 58 -17.25 17.91 -16.71
C GLY A 58 -17.68 16.44 -16.82
N MET A 59 -18.32 16.04 -17.91
CA MET A 59 -18.69 14.65 -18.15
C MET A 59 -17.47 13.74 -18.23
N PHE A 60 -16.44 14.15 -18.97
CA PHE A 60 -15.19 13.41 -19.05
C PHE A 60 -14.52 13.26 -17.68
N GLY A 61 -14.40 14.37 -16.93
CA GLY A 61 -13.83 14.36 -15.59
C GLY A 61 -14.61 13.45 -14.63
N ALA A 62 -15.94 13.49 -14.68
CA ALA A 62 -16.80 12.63 -13.89
C ALA A 62 -16.63 11.14 -14.23
N MET A 63 -16.57 10.79 -15.53
CA MET A 63 -16.33 9.40 -15.95
C MET A 63 -14.94 8.91 -15.56
N ALA A 64 -13.91 9.73 -15.76
CA ALA A 64 -12.53 9.38 -15.42
C ALA A 64 -12.36 9.19 -13.91
N LEU A 65 -12.85 10.14 -13.09
CA LEU A 65 -12.85 10.02 -11.64
C LEU A 65 -13.71 8.85 -11.18
N GLY A 66 -14.92 8.69 -11.71
CA GLY A 66 -15.79 7.56 -11.38
C GLY A 66 -15.11 6.21 -11.62
N THR A 67 -14.43 6.06 -12.76
CA THR A 67 -13.66 4.86 -13.09
C THR A 67 -12.52 4.64 -12.10
N LEU A 68 -11.74 5.69 -11.81
CA LEU A 68 -10.66 5.61 -10.81
C LEU A 68 -11.20 5.22 -9.44
N TRP A 69 -12.30 5.81 -8.98
CA TRP A 69 -12.90 5.56 -7.68
C TRP A 69 -13.52 4.16 -7.55
N VAL A 70 -13.89 3.50 -8.65
CA VAL A 70 -14.32 2.10 -8.64
C VAL A 70 -13.11 1.16 -8.72
N LEU A 71 -12.17 1.45 -9.62
CA LEU A 71 -11.00 0.60 -9.84
C LEU A 71 -10.04 0.62 -8.65
N TRP A 72 -9.91 1.77 -7.98
CA TRP A 72 -9.00 1.94 -6.85
C TRP A 72 -9.30 0.98 -5.69
N PRO A 73 -10.47 0.98 -5.04
CA PRO A 73 -10.75 0.04 -3.95
C PRO A 73 -10.66 -1.41 -4.40
N LEU A 74 -11.12 -1.74 -5.62
CA LEU A 74 -11.02 -3.09 -6.16
C LEU A 74 -9.56 -3.55 -6.31
N GLY A 75 -8.71 -2.71 -6.90
CA GLY A 75 -7.28 -2.97 -7.03
C GLY A 75 -6.56 -3.01 -5.68
N THR A 76 -6.92 -2.14 -4.74
CA THR A 76 -6.40 -2.13 -3.37
C THR A 76 -6.77 -3.42 -2.64
N LEU A 77 -7.97 -3.96 -2.84
CA LEU A 77 -8.38 -5.25 -2.26
C LEU A 77 -7.52 -6.39 -2.79
N VAL A 78 -7.38 -6.50 -4.12
CA VAL A 78 -6.59 -7.58 -4.75
C VAL A 78 -5.12 -7.49 -4.35
N LEU A 79 -4.50 -6.31 -4.50
CA LEU A 79 -3.09 -6.11 -4.14
C LEU A 79 -2.86 -6.18 -2.63
N GLY A 80 -3.82 -5.73 -1.83
CA GLY A 80 -3.79 -5.81 -0.37
C GLY A 80 -3.85 -7.25 0.12
N LEU A 81 -4.68 -8.09 -0.49
CA LEU A 81 -4.71 -9.52 -0.22
C LEU A 81 -3.37 -10.18 -0.56
N LEU A 82 -2.83 -9.91 -1.75
CA LEU A 82 -1.50 -10.39 -2.15
C LEU A 82 -0.40 -9.91 -1.19
N LEU A 83 -0.49 -8.66 -0.73
CA LEU A 83 0.45 -8.08 0.24
C LEU A 83 0.42 -8.82 1.59
N ILE A 84 -0.75 -9.27 2.03
CA ILE A 84 -0.95 -10.05 3.25
C ILE A 84 -0.44 -11.48 3.05
N LEU A 85 -0.83 -12.15 1.96
CA LEU A 85 -0.40 -13.51 1.63
C LEU A 85 1.13 -13.63 1.49
N THR A 86 1.79 -12.56 1.05
CA THR A 86 3.25 -12.48 0.92
C THR A 86 3.96 -11.91 2.16
N ARG A 87 3.25 -11.62 3.26
CA ARG A 87 3.90 -11.35 4.56
C ARG A 87 4.43 -12.67 5.11
N GLY A 88 5.76 -12.76 5.21
CA GLY A 88 6.45 -13.93 5.79
C GLY A 88 5.87 -14.34 7.15
N ARG A 89 5.85 -15.65 7.40
CA ARG A 89 5.32 -16.26 8.63
C ARG A 89 6.12 -15.79 9.84
N LYS A 90 5.46 -15.67 11.00
CA LYS A 90 6.14 -15.44 12.27
C LYS A 90 6.93 -16.70 12.63
N ARG A 91 8.22 -16.59 12.94
CA ARG A 91 8.97 -17.67 13.58
C ARG A 91 9.13 -17.34 15.05
N LEU A 92 8.76 -18.29 15.90
CA LEU A 92 9.10 -18.26 17.32
C LEU A 92 10.54 -18.78 17.43
N ILE A 93 11.45 -17.92 17.87
CA ILE A 93 12.83 -18.31 18.18
C ILE A 93 12.93 -18.32 19.71
N GLU A 94 13.42 -19.42 20.27
CA GLU A 94 13.70 -19.49 21.71
C GLU A 94 14.74 -18.43 22.08
N ALA A 95 14.48 -17.64 23.12
CA ALA A 95 15.45 -16.68 23.62
C ALA A 95 16.74 -17.43 24.03
N PRO A 96 17.93 -16.83 23.81
CA PRO A 96 19.18 -17.37 24.32
C PRO A 96 19.07 -17.62 25.83
N PRO A 97 19.64 -18.72 26.36
CA PRO A 97 19.64 -18.95 27.80
C PRO A 97 20.29 -17.75 28.52
N PRO A 98 19.80 -17.37 29.72
CA PRO A 98 20.39 -16.27 30.47
C PRO A 98 21.87 -16.58 30.71
N VAL A 99 22.73 -15.70 30.21
CA VAL A 99 24.17 -15.78 30.47
C VAL A 99 24.34 -15.54 31.96
N GLY A 100 24.61 -16.62 32.71
CA GLY A 100 24.93 -16.53 34.13
C GLY A 100 26.13 -15.61 34.38
N PRO A 101 26.33 -15.11 35.61
CA PRO A 101 27.40 -14.17 35.90
C PRO A 101 28.74 -14.74 35.43
N ARG A 102 29.49 -13.99 34.63
CA ARG A 102 30.89 -14.32 34.34
C ARG A 102 31.62 -14.45 35.69
N PRO A 103 32.31 -15.56 35.98
CA PRO A 103 33.15 -15.62 37.16
C PRO A 103 34.24 -14.53 37.06
N PRO A 104 34.59 -13.87 38.18
CA PRO A 104 35.71 -12.94 38.20
C PRO A 104 37.00 -13.68 37.82
N ALA A 105 37.84 -13.00 37.04
CA ALA A 105 39.12 -13.47 36.54
C ALA A 105 40.14 -13.72 37.66
#